data_AF-A0A3C0HQS8-F1
#
_entry.id   AF-A0A3C0HQS8-F1
#
_cell.length_a   1.000
_cell.length_b   1.000
_cell.length_c   1.000
_cell.angle_alpha   90.00
_cell.angle_beta   90.00
_cell.angle_gamma   90.00
#
_symmetry.space_group_name_H-M   'P 1'
#
loop_
_entity.id
_entity.type
_entity.pdbx_description
1 polymer ?
#
loop_
_entity_poly.entity_id
_entity_poly.type
_entity_poly.pdbx_seq_one_letter_code
_entity_poly.pdbx_strand_id
1 'polypeptide(L)'
;MATQQRKKPASKKQAKKRSSSTASAKKKPTAKRSGAAASRDALGSVMADHRNDVWGVGAFLLGLLSAFAVWLGSAGFIGEILDDGLALAVGLTRAIVPVALIGIGIGLVMGGKDDDTDNDLDRLARVAVGSLATLIAATGLLHVFRGRPGLDDPIAEVGAAGGALGMAVGGVLHALADSAGAAVILLAIGVIGVIIVTGSSARTVGEFVAKSARMIPALFGRAFRGLFDDPTQGEQVADRRPEPAMPEPEPEPE
;
A
#
# COMPACT_ATOMS: atom_id res chain seq x y z
N MET A 1 3.61 86.22 -37.02
CA MET A 1 3.55 86.90 -35.71
C MET A 1 4.64 86.28 -34.85
N ALA A 2 5.79 86.95 -34.67
CA ALA A 2 6.13 87.69 -33.44
C ALA A 2 5.86 86.85 -32.18
N THR A 3 6.82 86.58 -31.29
CA THR A 3 7.57 87.61 -30.56
C THR A 3 8.79 87.00 -29.86
N GLN A 4 9.90 87.74 -29.89
CA GLN A 4 11.09 87.53 -29.07
C GLN A 4 10.76 87.66 -27.57
N GLN A 5 11.45 86.91 -26.71
CA GLN A 5 11.63 87.30 -25.31
C GLN A 5 13.11 87.49 -24.96
N ARG A 6 13.34 88.62 -24.30
CA ARG A 6 14.60 89.29 -23.98
C ARG A 6 15.32 88.66 -22.78
N LYS A 7 16.65 88.86 -22.76
CA LYS A 7 17.59 88.67 -21.64
C LYS A 7 17.38 89.69 -20.50
N LYS A 8 17.77 89.30 -19.26
CA LYS A 8 18.82 89.90 -18.35
C LYS A 8 18.52 89.62 -16.83
N PRO A 9 19.45 89.80 -15.85
CA PRO A 9 20.60 88.93 -15.53
C PRO A 9 20.83 88.73 -13.98
N ALA A 10 22.02 88.24 -13.60
CA ALA A 10 22.67 88.30 -12.25
C ALA A 10 22.25 87.19 -11.25
N SER A 11 23.09 86.57 -10.39
CA SER A 11 24.48 86.79 -9.91
C SER A 11 24.90 85.58 -9.05
N LYS A 12 26.20 85.24 -9.04
CA LYS A 12 26.99 84.57 -7.96
C LYS A 12 26.57 83.13 -7.53
N LYS A 13 27.45 82.13 -7.52
CA LYS A 13 28.76 82.08 -6.83
C LYS A 13 29.61 80.93 -7.39
N GLN A 14 30.91 81.20 -7.47
CA GLN A 14 32.00 80.26 -7.73
C GLN A 14 32.11 79.18 -6.66
N ALA A 15 32.46 77.95 -7.06
CA ALA A 15 33.45 77.14 -6.36
C ALA A 15 34.16 76.18 -7.34
N LYS A 16 35.31 76.65 -7.84
CA LYS A 16 36.53 75.92 -8.24
C LYS A 16 36.44 74.40 -8.51
N LYS A 17 36.52 74.03 -9.80
CA LYS A 17 37.06 72.74 -10.29
C LYS A 17 38.53 72.93 -10.71
N ARG A 18 39.48 72.31 -10.01
CA ARG A 18 40.82 71.83 -10.44
C ARG A 18 41.24 70.84 -9.33
N SER A 19 41.84 69.67 -9.54
CA SER A 19 42.63 69.11 -10.63
C SER A 19 42.74 67.58 -10.47
N SER A 20 42.98 66.92 -11.59
CA SER A 20 43.52 65.58 -11.80
C SER A 20 44.29 64.89 -10.66
N SER A 21 43.97 63.61 -10.40
CA SER A 21 44.97 62.54 -10.52
C SER A 21 44.32 61.15 -10.57
N THR A 22 44.85 60.39 -11.52
CA THR A 22 44.83 58.96 -11.83
C THR A 22 44.65 58.01 -10.63
N ALA A 23 43.68 57.09 -10.71
CA ALA A 23 43.81 55.73 -10.16
C ALA A 23 42.78 54.80 -10.81
N SER A 24 43.26 53.96 -11.73
CA SER A 24 42.51 52.89 -12.37
C SER A 24 42.00 51.89 -11.34
N ALA A 25 40.70 51.93 -11.03
CA ALA A 25 40.03 50.87 -10.27
C ALA A 25 39.84 49.65 -11.20
N LYS A 26 40.84 48.78 -11.18
CA LYS A 26 40.88 47.46 -11.81
C LYS A 26 39.66 46.65 -11.36
N LYS A 27 38.65 46.48 -12.24
CA LYS A 27 37.57 45.52 -12.03
C LYS A 27 38.17 44.12 -11.89
N LYS A 28 38.12 43.55 -10.68
CA LYS A 28 38.42 42.13 -10.44
C LYS A 28 37.30 41.28 -11.04
N PRO A 29 37.59 40.22 -11.82
CA PRO A 29 36.59 39.21 -12.12
C PRO A 29 36.45 38.34 -10.88
N THR A 30 35.35 38.46 -10.13
CA THR A 30 34.98 37.46 -9.12
C THR A 30 34.39 36.24 -9.82
N ALA A 31 35.23 35.52 -10.57
CA ALA A 31 34.94 34.18 -11.05
C ALA A 31 35.64 33.20 -10.10
N LYS A 32 34.90 32.54 -9.20
CA LYS A 32 35.19 31.19 -8.67
C LYS A 32 34.33 30.68 -7.51
N ARG A 33 33.28 31.38 -7.06
CA ARG A 33 32.34 30.82 -6.05
C ARG A 33 31.04 30.24 -6.61
N SER A 34 30.74 30.47 -7.88
CA SER A 34 29.53 29.94 -8.54
C SER A 34 29.71 28.51 -9.07
N GLY A 35 30.95 28.02 -9.25
CA GLY A 35 31.20 26.73 -9.87
C GLY A 35 30.64 25.56 -9.05
N ALA A 36 30.86 25.54 -7.73
CA ALA A 36 30.41 24.45 -6.85
C ALA A 36 28.89 24.46 -6.56
N ALA A 37 28.27 25.64 -6.52
CA ALA A 37 26.83 25.77 -6.37
C ALA A 37 26.12 25.44 -7.70
N ALA A 38 26.59 25.99 -8.83
CA ALA A 38 26.04 25.68 -10.15
C ALA A 38 26.31 24.23 -10.57
N SER A 39 27.41 23.59 -10.14
CA SER A 39 27.63 22.16 -10.37
C SER A 39 26.83 21.28 -9.45
N ARG A 40 26.52 21.69 -8.21
CA ARG A 40 25.56 21.01 -7.33
C ARG A 40 24.13 21.15 -7.84
N ASP A 41 23.76 22.30 -8.36
CA ASP A 41 22.46 22.54 -8.99
C ASP A 41 22.35 21.80 -10.32
N ALA A 42 23.43 21.71 -11.11
CA ALA A 42 23.48 20.90 -12.33
C ALA A 42 23.50 19.39 -12.07
N LEU A 43 24.23 18.93 -11.05
CA LEU A 43 24.16 17.55 -10.56
C LEU A 43 22.78 17.26 -9.99
N GLY A 44 22.19 18.20 -9.26
CA GLY A 44 20.83 18.11 -8.72
C GLY A 44 19.77 18.06 -9.81
N SER A 45 19.92 18.84 -10.89
CA SER A 45 18.99 18.83 -12.03
C SER A 45 19.14 17.55 -12.87
N VAL A 46 20.36 17.06 -13.08
CA VAL A 46 20.60 15.78 -13.78
C VAL A 46 20.13 14.58 -12.95
N MET A 47 20.33 14.62 -11.63
CA MET A 47 19.78 13.59 -10.72
C MET A 47 18.27 13.71 -10.54
N ALA A 48 17.68 14.89 -10.67
CA ALA A 48 16.24 15.09 -10.67
C ALA A 48 15.61 14.49 -11.94
N ASP A 49 16.25 14.70 -13.10
CA ASP A 49 15.83 14.11 -14.39
C ASP A 49 15.86 12.58 -14.36
N HIS A 50 16.80 11.96 -13.61
CA HIS A 50 16.95 10.51 -13.54
C HIS A 50 16.43 9.91 -12.22
N ARG A 51 15.76 10.69 -11.38
CA ARG A 51 15.30 10.22 -10.07
C ARG A 51 14.37 9.01 -10.21
N ASN A 52 13.44 9.06 -11.17
CA ASN A 52 12.50 7.98 -11.40
C ASN A 52 13.19 6.71 -11.92
N ASP A 53 14.16 6.87 -12.83
CA ASP A 53 14.97 5.76 -13.34
C ASP A 53 15.79 5.10 -12.21
N VAL A 54 16.37 5.88 -11.29
CA VAL A 54 17.13 5.33 -10.14
C VAL A 54 16.20 4.59 -9.17
N TRP A 55 15.04 5.14 -8.83
CA TRP A 55 14.07 4.47 -7.96
C TRP A 55 13.47 3.23 -8.62
N GLY A 56 13.22 3.29 -9.93
CA GLY A 56 12.69 2.17 -10.69
C GLY A 56 13.67 1.02 -10.82
N VAL A 57 14.91 1.31 -11.21
CA VAL A 57 15.98 0.30 -11.24
C VAL A 57 16.23 -0.25 -9.84
N GLY A 58 16.26 0.60 -8.81
CA GLY A 58 16.40 0.17 -7.42
C GLY A 58 15.29 -0.77 -6.96
N ALA A 59 14.03 -0.43 -7.21
CA ALA A 59 12.87 -1.27 -6.88
C ALA A 59 12.87 -2.59 -7.66
N PHE A 60 13.22 -2.56 -8.94
CA PHE A 60 13.34 -3.76 -9.77
C PHE A 60 14.42 -4.71 -9.25
N LEU A 61 15.63 -4.18 -8.97
CA LEU A 61 16.73 -4.98 -8.43
C LEU A 61 16.41 -5.52 -7.03
N LEU A 62 15.76 -4.72 -6.18
CA LEU A 62 15.33 -5.16 -4.86
C LEU A 62 14.27 -6.25 -4.96
N GLY A 63 13.33 -6.14 -5.91
CA GLY A 63 12.34 -7.17 -6.18
C GLY A 63 12.97 -8.48 -6.66
N LEU A 64 13.95 -8.40 -7.55
CA LEU A 64 14.69 -9.57 -8.02
C LEU A 64 15.52 -10.21 -6.89
N LEU A 65 16.20 -9.40 -6.08
CA LEU A 65 16.93 -9.87 -4.90
C LEU A 65 15.99 -10.55 -3.90
N SER A 66 14.81 -9.95 -3.68
CA SER A 66 13.76 -10.54 -2.84
C SER A 66 13.24 -11.85 -3.42
N ALA A 67 13.12 -11.98 -4.74
CA ALA A 67 12.73 -13.24 -5.38
C ALA A 67 13.78 -14.33 -5.14
N PHE A 68 15.07 -14.00 -5.32
CA PHE A 68 16.16 -14.93 -5.04
C PHE A 68 16.25 -15.34 -3.57
N ALA A 69 16.01 -14.40 -2.66
CA ALA A 69 15.97 -14.65 -1.22
C ALA A 69 14.78 -15.55 -0.84
N VAL A 70 13.56 -15.14 -1.20
CA VAL A 70 12.31 -15.74 -0.71
C VAL A 70 11.95 -17.03 -1.44
N TRP A 71 12.12 -17.09 -2.77
CA TRP A 71 11.67 -18.24 -3.57
C TRP A 71 12.75 -19.28 -3.78
N LEU A 72 13.99 -18.82 -3.94
CA LEU A 72 15.13 -19.69 -4.27
C LEU A 72 16.00 -20.00 -3.06
N GLY A 73 15.83 -19.27 -1.94
CA GLY A 73 16.65 -19.45 -0.72
C GLY A 73 18.15 -19.27 -0.97
N SER A 74 18.55 -18.57 -2.03
CA SER A 74 19.91 -18.65 -2.61
C SER A 74 20.51 -17.28 -2.93
N ALA A 75 20.35 -16.30 -2.03
CA ALA A 75 20.90 -14.94 -2.19
C ALA A 75 22.08 -14.63 -1.24
N GLY A 76 22.67 -15.65 -0.60
CA GLY A 76 23.75 -15.49 0.38
C GLY A 76 23.30 -14.76 1.65
N PHE A 77 24.25 -14.25 2.44
CA PHE A 77 23.97 -13.62 3.74
C PHE A 77 22.98 -12.45 3.67
N ILE A 78 23.07 -11.61 2.62
CA ILE A 78 22.14 -10.49 2.42
C ILE A 78 20.73 -11.00 2.15
N GLY A 79 20.61 -12.08 1.37
CA GLY A 79 19.35 -12.74 1.09
C GLY A 79 18.67 -13.29 2.34
N GLU A 80 19.44 -13.92 3.22
CA GLU A 80 18.93 -14.48 4.48
C GLU A 80 18.39 -13.38 5.41
N ILE A 81 19.14 -12.28 5.60
CA ILE A 81 18.66 -11.12 6.37
C ILE A 81 17.38 -10.53 5.77
N LEU A 82 17.33 -10.41 4.45
CA LEU A 82 16.16 -9.87 3.75
C LEU A 82 14.95 -10.79 3.90
N ASP A 83 15.15 -12.10 3.71
CA ASP A 83 14.11 -13.10 3.85
C ASP A 83 13.56 -13.12 5.29
N ASP A 84 14.44 -13.18 6.29
CA ASP A 84 14.10 -13.12 7.71
C ASP A 84 13.35 -11.82 8.03
N GLY A 85 13.88 -10.67 7.58
CA GLY A 85 13.22 -9.38 7.77
C GLY A 85 11.81 -9.34 7.17
N LEU A 86 11.62 -9.92 5.98
CA LEU A 86 10.31 -10.03 5.35
C LEU A 86 9.38 -11.01 6.06
N ALA A 87 9.89 -12.14 6.57
CA ALA A 87 9.09 -13.06 7.40
C ALA A 87 8.64 -12.37 8.68
N LEU A 88 9.51 -11.61 9.32
CA LEU A 88 9.14 -10.86 10.52
C LEU A 88 8.10 -9.78 10.21
N ALA A 89 8.28 -9.05 9.11
CA ALA A 89 7.41 -7.93 8.76
C ALA A 89 6.03 -8.37 8.27
N VAL A 90 5.98 -9.28 7.30
CA VAL A 90 4.76 -9.63 6.57
C VAL A 90 4.45 -11.13 6.58
N GLY A 91 5.24 -11.91 7.34
CA GLY A 91 5.01 -13.33 7.52
C GLY A 91 5.05 -14.13 6.24
N LEU A 92 4.21 -15.16 6.16
CA LEU A 92 4.16 -16.06 5.00
C LEU A 92 3.79 -15.34 3.70
N THR A 93 3.15 -14.17 3.78
CA THR A 93 2.74 -13.40 2.60
C THR A 93 3.92 -12.73 1.88
N ARG A 94 5.14 -12.77 2.45
CA ARG A 94 6.37 -12.26 1.83
C ARG A 94 6.60 -12.79 0.42
N ALA A 95 6.05 -13.96 0.08
CA ALA A 95 6.14 -14.54 -1.26
C ALA A 95 5.58 -13.63 -2.38
N ILE A 96 4.69 -12.68 -2.06
CA ILE A 96 4.08 -11.76 -3.04
C ILE A 96 4.95 -10.49 -3.22
N VAL A 97 5.75 -10.12 -2.22
CA VAL A 97 6.58 -8.89 -2.22
C VAL A 97 7.50 -8.78 -3.46
N PRO A 98 8.20 -9.85 -3.90
CA PRO A 98 9.07 -9.76 -5.08
C PRO A 98 8.34 -9.33 -6.35
N VAL A 99 7.13 -9.87 -6.57
CA VAL A 99 6.31 -9.55 -7.77
C VAL A 99 5.90 -8.08 -7.75
N ALA A 100 5.45 -7.58 -6.60
CA ALA A 100 5.04 -6.18 -6.45
C ALA A 100 6.21 -5.21 -6.71
N LEU A 101 7.38 -5.48 -6.13
CA LEU A 101 8.58 -4.65 -6.30
C LEU A 101 9.08 -4.64 -7.76
N ILE A 102 9.08 -5.80 -8.43
CA ILE A 102 9.45 -5.90 -9.84
C ILE A 102 8.47 -5.09 -10.70
N GLY A 103 7.16 -5.23 -10.48
CA GLY A 103 6.13 -4.50 -11.23
C GLY A 103 6.25 -2.98 -11.06
N ILE A 104 6.46 -2.52 -9.83
CA ILE A 104 6.71 -1.09 -9.52
C ILE A 104 7.99 -0.62 -10.21
N GLY A 105 9.08 -1.40 -10.13
CA GLY A 105 10.35 -1.04 -10.75
C GLY A 105 10.26 -0.91 -12.26
N ILE A 106 9.62 -1.87 -12.94
CA ILE A 106 9.38 -1.83 -14.39
C ILE A 106 8.59 -0.58 -14.75
N GLY A 107 7.48 -0.31 -14.06
CA GLY A 107 6.67 0.86 -14.39
C GLY A 107 7.43 2.17 -14.18
N LEU A 108 8.26 2.29 -13.14
CA LEU A 108 9.02 3.52 -12.86
C LEU A 108 10.08 3.78 -13.95
N VAL A 109 10.73 2.74 -14.45
CA VAL A 109 11.72 2.85 -15.55
C VAL A 109 11.04 3.16 -16.90
N MET A 110 9.84 2.63 -17.12
CA MET A 110 9.10 2.80 -18.37
C MET A 110 8.36 4.15 -18.44
N GLY A 111 7.77 4.61 -17.33
CA GLY A 111 6.96 5.83 -17.29
C GLY A 111 7.74 7.16 -17.28
N GLY A 112 9.07 7.12 -17.28
CA GLY A 112 9.91 8.31 -17.31
C GLY A 112 10.34 8.80 -18.70
N LYS A 113 9.93 8.11 -19.79
CA LYS A 113 10.50 8.33 -21.13
C LYS A 113 9.58 9.00 -22.15
N ASP A 114 8.28 9.11 -21.89
CA ASP A 114 7.30 9.65 -22.83
C ASP A 114 6.48 10.82 -22.23
N ASP A 115 6.14 11.81 -23.07
CA ASP A 115 5.34 13.02 -22.72
C ASP A 115 3.90 12.70 -22.23
N ASP A 116 3.48 11.42 -22.23
CA ASP A 116 2.24 10.90 -21.64
C ASP A 116 2.40 10.49 -20.16
N THR A 117 3.33 11.12 -19.43
CA THR A 117 3.76 10.77 -18.07
C THR A 117 2.61 10.63 -17.05
N ASP A 118 1.53 11.41 -17.20
CA ASP A 118 0.39 11.37 -16.28
C ASP A 118 -0.30 9.99 -16.26
N ASN A 119 -0.41 9.31 -17.41
CA ASN A 119 -1.07 7.99 -17.48
C ASN A 119 -0.23 6.87 -16.86
N ASP A 120 1.10 6.93 -17.01
CA ASP A 120 2.01 5.92 -16.50
C ASP A 120 2.23 6.05 -14.99
N LEU A 121 2.31 7.27 -14.48
CA LEU A 121 2.40 7.51 -13.04
C LEU A 121 1.12 7.07 -12.33
N ASP A 122 -0.05 7.30 -12.94
CA ASP A 122 -1.33 6.80 -12.44
C ASP A 122 -1.40 5.27 -12.46
N ARG A 123 -0.87 4.62 -13.50
CA ARG A 123 -0.81 3.16 -13.58
C ARG A 123 0.11 2.58 -12.51
N LEU A 124 1.26 3.21 -12.29
CA LEU A 124 2.20 2.87 -11.23
C LEU A 124 1.61 3.04 -9.84
N ALA A 125 1.04 4.21 -9.57
CA ALA A 125 0.38 4.50 -8.31
C ALA A 125 -0.73 3.50 -8.04
N ARG A 126 -1.51 3.14 -9.08
CA ARG A 126 -2.52 2.09 -9.02
C ARG A 126 -1.91 0.73 -8.65
N VAL A 127 -0.89 0.27 -9.37
CA VAL A 127 -0.24 -1.02 -9.05
C VAL A 127 0.35 -1.03 -7.64
N ALA A 128 1.00 0.05 -7.22
CA ALA A 128 1.59 0.18 -5.89
C ALA A 128 0.52 0.16 -4.79
N VAL A 129 -0.51 1.00 -4.91
CA VAL A 129 -1.62 1.09 -3.94
C VAL A 129 -2.39 -0.23 -3.88
N GLY A 130 -2.69 -0.82 -5.03
CA GLY A 130 -3.39 -2.10 -5.11
C GLY A 130 -2.57 -3.22 -4.48
N SER A 131 -1.27 -3.30 -4.78
CA SER A 131 -0.37 -4.32 -4.22
C SER A 131 -0.23 -4.15 -2.71
N LEU A 132 -0.11 -2.92 -2.22
CA LEU A 132 -0.07 -2.63 -0.79
C LEU A 132 -1.37 -3.02 -0.09
N ALA A 133 -2.53 -2.67 -0.67
CA ALA A 133 -3.83 -3.05 -0.12
C ALA A 133 -4.01 -4.57 -0.08
N THR A 134 -3.61 -5.28 -1.15
CA THR A 134 -3.64 -6.74 -1.19
C THR A 134 -2.71 -7.36 -0.16
N LEU A 135 -1.51 -6.81 0.04
CA LEU A 135 -0.55 -7.29 1.02
C LEU A 135 -1.06 -7.06 2.46
N ILE A 136 -1.62 -5.89 2.75
CA ILE A 136 -2.25 -5.57 4.05
C ILE A 136 -3.41 -6.54 4.33
N ALA A 137 -4.26 -6.77 3.34
CA ALA A 137 -5.37 -7.71 3.46
C ALA A 137 -4.88 -9.14 3.70
N ALA A 138 -3.92 -9.62 2.91
CA ALA A 138 -3.40 -10.97 3.02
C ALA A 138 -2.71 -11.20 4.37
N THR A 139 -1.85 -10.27 4.81
CA THR A 139 -1.16 -10.35 6.12
C THR A 139 -2.16 -10.37 7.27
N GLY A 140 -3.09 -9.41 7.30
CA GLY A 140 -4.10 -9.33 8.35
C GLY A 140 -5.00 -10.58 8.38
N LEU A 141 -5.44 -11.06 7.21
CA LEU A 141 -6.33 -12.21 7.13
C LEU A 141 -5.62 -13.48 7.60
N LEU A 142 -4.36 -13.64 7.21
CA LEU A 142 -3.53 -14.75 7.68
C LEU A 142 -3.31 -14.71 9.19
N HIS A 143 -3.11 -13.51 9.76
CA HIS A 143 -2.98 -13.34 11.20
C HIS A 143 -4.26 -13.71 11.95
N VAL A 144 -5.43 -13.30 11.46
CA VAL A 144 -6.73 -13.68 12.04
C VAL A 144 -6.95 -15.19 11.96
N PHE A 145 -6.64 -15.83 10.82
CA PHE A 145 -6.83 -17.27 10.64
C PHE A 145 -5.84 -18.14 11.41
N ARG A 146 -4.62 -17.66 11.69
CA ARG A 146 -3.62 -18.39 12.47
C ARG A 146 -3.75 -18.24 13.98
N GLY A 147 -4.90 -17.78 14.47
CA GLY A 147 -5.18 -17.70 15.90
C GLY A 147 -4.71 -16.42 16.59
N ARG A 148 -4.12 -15.48 15.83
CA ARG A 148 -3.64 -14.16 16.27
C ARG A 148 -2.43 -14.24 17.23
N PRO A 149 -1.28 -14.79 16.78
CA PRO A 149 -0.08 -14.84 17.61
C PRO A 149 0.40 -13.42 17.94
N GLY A 150 0.60 -13.12 19.23
CA GLY A 150 0.96 -11.82 19.78
C GLY A 150 2.46 -11.60 19.96
N LEU A 151 2.82 -10.51 20.64
CA LEU A 151 4.22 -10.19 20.96
C LEU A 151 4.85 -11.13 21.99
N ASP A 152 4.01 -11.79 22.80
CA ASP A 152 4.43 -12.76 23.82
C ASP A 152 4.66 -14.16 23.23
N ASP A 153 4.22 -14.39 21.99
CA ASP A 153 4.36 -15.68 21.30
C ASP A 153 5.72 -15.81 20.59
N PRO A 154 6.16 -17.04 20.29
CA PRO A 154 7.39 -17.27 19.56
C PRO A 154 7.40 -16.51 18.22
N ILE A 155 8.53 -15.86 17.92
CA ILE A 155 8.72 -15.10 16.68
C ILE A 155 8.40 -15.93 15.43
N ALA A 156 8.70 -17.23 15.47
CA ALA A 156 8.39 -18.16 14.39
C ALA A 156 6.87 -18.30 14.13
N GLU A 157 6.03 -18.21 15.17
CA GLU A 157 4.57 -18.26 15.03
C GLU A 157 4.02 -16.95 14.46
N VAL A 158 4.56 -15.81 14.90
CA VAL A 158 4.24 -14.48 14.34
C VAL A 158 4.62 -14.42 12.85
N GLY A 159 5.81 -14.90 12.49
CA GLY A 159 6.28 -14.99 11.12
C GLY A 159 5.53 -16.02 10.28
N ALA A 160 5.10 -17.15 10.87
CA ALA A 160 4.21 -18.08 10.20
C ALA A 160 2.85 -17.42 9.93
N ALA A 161 2.37 -16.53 10.79
CA ALA A 161 1.19 -15.72 10.57
C ALA A 161 1.42 -14.57 9.57
N GLY A 162 0.74 -13.44 9.77
CA GLY A 162 0.87 -12.26 8.92
C GLY A 162 2.08 -11.38 9.25
N GLY A 163 3.00 -11.84 10.11
CA GLY A 163 4.09 -11.02 10.64
C GLY A 163 3.60 -9.87 11.51
N ALA A 164 4.50 -8.94 11.80
CA ALA A 164 4.21 -7.72 12.57
C ALA A 164 3.13 -6.86 11.90
N LEU A 165 3.10 -6.77 10.57
CA LEU A 165 2.08 -6.01 9.84
C LEU A 165 0.70 -6.66 9.98
N GLY A 166 0.61 -7.97 9.86
CA GLY A 166 -0.64 -8.71 10.06
C GLY A 166 -1.13 -8.61 11.50
N MET A 167 -0.22 -8.60 12.48
CA MET A 167 -0.56 -8.35 13.88
C MET A 167 -1.12 -6.94 14.09
N ALA A 168 -0.46 -5.92 13.53
CA ALA A 168 -0.91 -4.54 13.65
C ALA A 168 -2.29 -4.33 13.02
N VAL A 169 -2.49 -4.79 11.79
CA VAL A 169 -3.75 -4.56 11.06
C VAL A 169 -4.83 -5.54 11.50
N GLY A 170 -4.53 -6.84 11.50
CA GLY A 170 -5.46 -7.90 11.85
C GLY A 170 -5.88 -7.84 13.32
N GLY A 171 -4.95 -7.51 14.23
CA GLY A 171 -5.24 -7.32 15.65
C GLY A 171 -6.18 -6.13 15.90
N VAL A 172 -5.94 -4.98 15.27
CA VAL A 172 -6.83 -3.80 15.38
C VAL A 172 -8.21 -4.09 14.81
N LEU A 173 -8.31 -4.67 13.61
CA LEU A 173 -9.61 -4.99 13.02
C LEU A 173 -10.37 -6.03 13.84
N HIS A 174 -9.67 -7.02 14.39
CA HIS A 174 -10.28 -7.99 15.29
C HIS A 174 -10.82 -7.35 16.56
N ALA A 175 -10.08 -6.42 17.16
CA ALA A 175 -10.55 -5.68 18.33
C ALA A 175 -11.81 -4.84 18.05
N LEU A 176 -11.99 -4.38 16.81
CA LEU A 176 -13.12 -3.54 16.40
C LEU A 176 -14.34 -4.34 15.92
N ALA A 177 -14.13 -5.48 15.24
CA ALA A 177 -15.17 -6.18 14.48
C ALA A 177 -15.24 -7.68 14.77
N ASP A 178 -14.55 -8.16 15.80
CA ASP A 178 -14.35 -9.58 16.09
C ASP A 178 -13.69 -10.35 14.91
N SER A 179 -13.45 -11.66 15.07
CA SER A 179 -12.78 -12.53 14.11
C SER A 179 -13.50 -12.59 12.76
N ALA A 180 -14.82 -12.80 12.79
CA ALA A 180 -15.63 -12.91 11.59
C ALA A 180 -15.72 -11.58 10.84
N GLY A 181 -15.93 -10.46 11.54
CA GLY A 181 -16.02 -9.14 10.92
C GLY A 181 -14.68 -8.68 10.36
N ALA A 182 -13.58 -8.89 11.11
CA ALA A 182 -12.23 -8.60 10.62
C ALA A 182 -11.92 -9.36 9.32
N ALA A 183 -12.24 -10.66 9.26
CA ALA A 183 -12.02 -11.47 8.07
C ALA A 183 -12.79 -10.93 6.85
N VAL A 184 -14.05 -10.52 7.02
CA VAL A 184 -14.87 -9.96 5.94
C VAL A 184 -14.31 -8.62 5.45
N ILE A 185 -13.92 -7.72 6.37
CA ILE A 185 -13.35 -6.42 6.02
C ILE A 185 -12.02 -6.60 5.27
N LEU A 186 -11.14 -7.46 5.78
CA LEU A 186 -9.85 -7.75 5.14
C LEU A 186 -10.05 -8.39 3.77
N LEU A 187 -11.00 -9.31 3.63
CA LEU A 187 -11.34 -9.90 2.34
C LEU A 187 -11.80 -8.83 1.34
N ALA A 188 -12.66 -7.89 1.77
CA ALA A 188 -13.11 -6.79 0.92
C ALA A 188 -11.95 -5.89 0.48
N ILE A 189 -11.06 -5.51 1.40
CA ILE A 189 -9.84 -4.72 1.10
C ILE A 189 -8.96 -5.48 0.11
N GLY A 190 -8.77 -6.79 0.30
CA GLY A 190 -7.96 -7.64 -0.58
C GLY A 190 -8.52 -7.70 -2.00
N VAL A 191 -9.84 -7.89 -2.13
CA VAL A 191 -10.54 -7.89 -3.42
C VAL A 191 -10.39 -6.53 -4.10
N ILE A 192 -10.56 -5.43 -3.38
CA ILE A 192 -10.35 -4.07 -3.91
C ILE A 192 -8.90 -3.90 -4.38
N GLY A 193 -7.91 -4.33 -3.59
CA GLY A 193 -6.50 -4.27 -3.97
C GLY A 193 -6.21 -5.03 -5.26
N VAL A 194 -6.75 -6.25 -5.41
CA VAL A 194 -6.58 -7.06 -6.62
C VAL A 194 -7.25 -6.39 -7.83
N ILE A 195 -8.44 -5.82 -7.67
CA ILE A 195 -9.13 -5.04 -8.73
C ILE A 195 -8.24 -3.89 -9.20
N ILE A 196 -7.66 -3.14 -8.25
CA ILE A 196 -6.79 -2.00 -8.50
C ILE A 196 -5.54 -2.47 -9.29
N VAL A 197 -4.83 -3.51 -8.83
CA VAL A 197 -3.63 -4.03 -9.51
C VAL A 197 -3.95 -4.51 -10.93
N THR A 198 -5.04 -5.24 -11.08
CA THR A 198 -5.40 -5.87 -12.37
C THR A 198 -5.93 -4.84 -13.37
N GLY A 199 -6.34 -3.65 -12.91
CA GLY A 199 -7.04 -2.67 -13.75
C GLY A 199 -8.36 -3.18 -14.31
N SER A 200 -8.82 -4.34 -13.80
CA SER A 200 -10.06 -4.97 -14.21
C SER A 200 -11.24 -4.15 -13.72
N SER A 201 -12.24 -3.97 -14.57
CA SER A 201 -13.54 -3.42 -14.16
C SER A 201 -14.11 -4.24 -12.99
N ALA A 202 -14.75 -3.58 -12.02
CA ALA A 202 -15.42 -4.23 -10.89
C ALA A 202 -16.43 -5.30 -11.35
N ARG A 203 -16.93 -5.21 -12.59
CA ARG A 203 -17.79 -6.22 -13.22
C ARG A 203 -17.06 -7.56 -13.46
N THR A 204 -15.82 -7.53 -13.95
CA THR A 204 -15.04 -8.75 -14.23
C THR A 204 -14.71 -9.50 -12.94
N VAL A 205 -14.42 -8.77 -11.86
CA VAL A 205 -14.22 -9.36 -10.54
C VAL A 205 -15.54 -9.82 -9.93
N GLY A 206 -16.63 -9.08 -10.10
CA GLY A 206 -17.97 -9.52 -9.73
C GLY A 206 -18.38 -10.82 -10.41
N GLU A 207 -18.03 -11.01 -11.68
CA GLU A 207 -18.27 -12.27 -12.41
C GLU A 207 -17.39 -13.41 -11.89
N PHE A 208 -16.12 -13.16 -11.58
CA PHE A 208 -15.23 -14.16 -10.99
C PHE A 208 -15.66 -14.57 -9.57
N VAL A 209 -16.08 -13.59 -8.76
CA VAL A 209 -16.65 -13.80 -7.42
C VAL A 209 -17.97 -14.54 -7.52
N ALA A 210 -18.88 -14.17 -8.43
CA ALA A 210 -20.15 -14.87 -8.63
C ALA A 210 -19.93 -16.31 -9.11
N LYS A 211 -18.93 -16.53 -9.97
CA LYS A 211 -18.54 -17.87 -10.45
C LYS A 211 -17.96 -18.72 -9.31
N SER A 212 -17.18 -18.11 -8.43
CA SER A 212 -16.63 -18.76 -7.23
C SER A 212 -17.69 -19.00 -6.15
N ALA A 213 -18.61 -18.06 -5.95
CA ALA A 213 -19.73 -18.15 -5.01
C ALA A 213 -20.70 -19.27 -5.36
N ARG A 214 -20.86 -19.59 -6.65
CA ARG A 214 -21.61 -20.78 -7.12
C ARG A 214 -20.95 -22.11 -6.74
N MET A 215 -19.66 -22.11 -6.38
CA MET A 215 -18.92 -23.29 -5.90
C MET A 215 -18.96 -23.42 -4.37
N ILE A 216 -19.26 -22.33 -3.65
CA ILE A 216 -19.36 -22.22 -2.19
C ILE A 216 -20.71 -22.66 -1.53
N PRO A 217 -21.81 -23.06 -2.22
CA PRO A 217 -23.08 -23.34 -1.53
C PRO A 217 -23.02 -24.49 -0.51
N ALA A 218 -22.08 -25.43 -0.64
CA ALA A 218 -21.99 -26.60 0.23
C ALA A 218 -21.46 -26.29 1.65
N LEU A 219 -20.69 -25.21 1.82
CA LEU A 219 -20.08 -24.84 3.11
C LEU A 219 -20.88 -23.76 3.84
N PHE A 220 -21.44 -22.79 3.11
CA PHE A 220 -22.17 -21.67 3.70
C PHE A 220 -23.58 -22.05 4.17
N GLY A 221 -24.24 -22.97 3.47
CA GLY A 221 -25.61 -23.42 3.79
C GLY A 221 -25.73 -24.19 5.11
N ARG A 222 -24.65 -24.80 5.60
CA ARG A 222 -24.65 -25.49 6.92
C ARG A 222 -24.45 -24.54 8.08
N ALA A 223 -23.61 -23.52 7.93
CA ALA A 223 -23.34 -22.55 8.99
C ALA A 223 -24.49 -21.55 9.18
N PHE A 224 -25.12 -21.10 8.10
CA PHE A 224 -26.24 -20.15 8.18
C PHE A 224 -27.55 -20.77 8.68
N ARG A 225 -27.78 -22.06 8.39
CA ARG A 225 -29.00 -22.77 8.83
C ARG A 225 -28.98 -23.04 10.34
N GLY A 226 -27.80 -23.27 10.93
CA GLY A 226 -27.64 -23.42 12.38
C GLY A 226 -27.76 -22.11 13.18
N LEU A 227 -27.67 -20.93 12.55
CA LEU A 227 -27.86 -19.63 13.20
C LEU A 227 -29.32 -19.14 13.12
N PHE A 228 -30.11 -19.69 12.19
CA PHE A 228 -31.52 -19.36 11.97
C PHE A 228 -32.50 -20.47 12.39
N ASP A 229 -32.00 -21.64 12.81
CA ASP A 229 -32.83 -22.63 13.52
C ASP A 229 -33.14 -22.09 14.92
N ASP A 230 -34.36 -21.58 15.06
CA ASP A 230 -34.96 -21.16 16.32
C ASP A 230 -35.02 -22.38 17.27
N PRO A 231 -34.42 -22.32 18.48
CA PRO A 231 -34.40 -23.43 19.43
C PRO A 231 -35.79 -23.86 19.94
N THR A 232 -36.86 -23.14 19.60
CA THR A 232 -38.22 -23.43 20.06
C THR A 232 -38.91 -24.63 19.37
N GLN A 233 -38.32 -25.24 18.34
CA GLN A 233 -38.88 -26.46 17.73
C GLN A 233 -38.42 -27.77 18.38
N GLY A 234 -37.38 -27.72 19.23
CA GLY A 234 -36.87 -28.88 19.96
C GLY A 234 -37.80 -29.36 21.09
N GLU A 235 -38.68 -28.50 21.60
CA GLU A 235 -39.57 -28.84 22.72
C GLU A 235 -40.86 -29.56 22.28
N GLN A 236 -41.33 -29.41 21.04
CA GLN A 236 -42.59 -30.06 20.61
C GLN A 236 -42.45 -31.56 20.32
N VAL A 237 -41.23 -32.08 20.17
CA VAL A 237 -40.98 -33.51 19.97
C VAL A 237 -40.77 -34.25 21.31
N ALA A 238 -40.41 -33.52 22.38
CA ALA A 238 -40.17 -34.10 23.70
C ALA A 238 -41.44 -34.27 24.55
N ASP A 239 -42.54 -33.56 24.24
CA ASP A 239 -43.82 -33.64 24.95
C ASP A 239 -44.88 -34.49 24.22
N ARG A 240 -44.44 -35.54 23.52
CA ARG A 240 -45.32 -36.71 23.27
C ARG A 240 -44.96 -37.79 24.26
N ARG A 241 -45.41 -37.62 25.51
CA ARG A 241 -45.52 -38.75 26.43
C ARG A 241 -46.41 -39.81 25.77
N PRO A 242 -46.02 -41.10 25.78
CA PRO A 242 -46.95 -42.17 25.44
C PRO A 242 -48.18 -42.03 26.36
N GLU A 243 -49.37 -41.94 25.77
CA GLU A 243 -50.61 -42.03 26.51
C GLU A 243 -50.58 -43.31 27.38
N PRO A 244 -50.98 -43.25 28.66
CA PRO A 244 -51.06 -44.45 29.46
C PRO A 244 -52.08 -45.39 28.82
N ALA A 245 -51.63 -46.60 28.48
CA ALA A 245 -52.49 -47.65 27.98
C ALA A 245 -53.65 -47.86 28.97
N MET A 246 -54.87 -47.61 28.50
CA MET A 246 -56.09 -47.88 29.25
C MET A 246 -56.11 -49.37 29.64
N PRO A 247 -56.44 -49.73 30.89
CA PRO A 247 -56.53 -51.12 31.29
C PRO A 247 -57.63 -51.83 30.48
N GLU A 248 -57.25 -52.96 29.90
CA GLU A 248 -58.13 -53.87 29.17
C GLU A 248 -59.26 -54.34 30.12
N PRO A 249 -60.54 -54.34 29.69
CA PRO A 249 -61.62 -54.82 30.54
C PRO A 249 -61.46 -56.34 30.75
N GLU A 250 -61.28 -56.75 32.01
CA GLU A 250 -61.29 -58.17 32.39
C GLU A 250 -62.61 -58.82 31.95
N PRO A 251 -62.59 -60.02 31.34
CA PRO A 251 -63.80 -60.77 31.11
C PRO A 251 -64.35 -61.28 32.44
N GLU A 252 -65.61 -60.94 32.74
CA GLU A 252 -66.37 -61.49 33.87
C GLU A 252 -66.42 -63.02 33.80
N PRO A 253 -66.11 -63.75 34.88
CA PRO A 253 -66.38 -65.18 34.97
C PRO A 253 -67.81 -65.45 35.47
N GLU A 254 -68.43 -66.47 34.85
CA GLU A 254 -69.62 -67.19 35.34
C GLU A 254 -69.38 -67.90 36.68
#